data_AF-A0A7C7SZG8-F1
#
_entry.id   AF-A0A7C7SZG8-F1
#
_cell.length_a   1.000
_cell.length_b   1.000
_cell.length_c   1.000
_cell.angle_alpha   90.00
_cell.angle_beta   90.00
_cell.angle_gamma   90.00
#
_symmetry.space_group_name_H-M   'P 1'
#
loop_
_entity.id
_entity.type
_entity.pdbx_description
1 polymer ?
#
loop_
_entity_poly.entity_id
_entity_poly.type
_entity_poly.pdbx_seq_one_letter_code
_entity_poly.pdbx_strand_id
1 'polypeptide(L)' 'MELFDRQKDAVGQGERTLLVYVELPSTRNIHNAKSEFRELAESSGLDIVEAIQVNRNSAKAQYYIGTGKVDE' A
#
# COMPACT_ATOMS: atom_id res chain seq x y z
N MET A 1 -2.70 5.52 28.74
CA MET A 1 -1.74 5.23 27.66
C MET A 1 -1.98 3.83 27.06
N GLU A 2 -3.18 3.22 27.20
CA GLU A 2 -3.42 1.81 26.82
C GLU A 2 -4.16 1.62 25.48
N LEU A 3 -4.69 2.70 24.90
CA LEU A 3 -5.46 2.61 23.64
C LEU A 3 -4.57 2.39 22.41
N PHE A 4 -3.30 2.80 22.49
CA PHE A 4 -2.32 2.68 21.41
C PHE A 4 -1.54 1.36 21.44
N ASP A 5 -1.41 0.71 22.61
CA ASP A 5 -0.76 -0.60 22.71
C ASP A 5 -1.63 -1.72 22.12
N ARG A 6 -2.97 -1.61 22.21
CA ARG A 6 -3.89 -2.57 21.57
C ARG A 6 -3.85 -2.53 20.04
N GLN A 7 -3.40 -1.45 19.42
CA GLN A 7 -3.22 -1.41 17.96
C GLN A 7 -1.92 -2.07 17.53
N LYS A 8 -0.90 -2.14 18.40
CA LYS A 8 0.40 -2.74 18.08
C LYS A 8 0.30 -4.24 17.81
N ASP A 9 -0.61 -4.92 18.51
CA ASP A 9 -0.90 -6.34 18.30
C ASP A 9 -1.94 -6.62 17.20
N ALA A 10 -2.60 -5.57 16.68
CA ALA A 10 -3.73 -5.70 15.75
C ALA A 10 -3.40 -5.41 14.28
N VAL A 11 -2.26 -4.78 13.96
CA VAL A 11 -1.91 -4.50 12.55
C VAL A 11 -1.12 -5.67 11.96
N GLY A 12 -1.84 -6.61 11.33
CA GLY A 12 -1.36 -7.44 10.23
C GLY A 12 -0.05 -8.22 10.40
N GLN A 13 0.40 -8.50 11.63
CA GLN A 13 1.63 -9.26 11.88
C GLN A 13 1.50 -10.66 11.25
N GLY A 14 2.23 -10.89 10.16
CA GLY A 14 2.19 -12.14 9.40
C GLY A 14 1.01 -12.28 8.43
N GLU A 15 0.23 -11.22 8.18
CA GLU A 15 -0.80 -11.24 7.15
C GLU A 15 -0.18 -11.14 5.75
N ARG A 16 -0.53 -12.11 4.89
CA ARG A 16 -0.16 -12.14 3.49
C ARG A 16 -0.76 -10.94 2.78
N THR A 17 0.09 -10.02 2.36
CA THR A 17 -0.28 -8.70 1.87
C THR A 17 0.11 -8.53 0.41
N LEU A 18 -0.82 -8.03 -0.39
CA LEU A 18 -0.54 -7.46 -1.71
C LEU A 18 -0.34 -5.95 -1.57
N LEU A 19 0.86 -5.47 -1.86
CA LEU A 19 1.19 -4.06 -1.77
C LEU A 19 0.92 -3.37 -3.11
N VAL A 20 -0.08 -2.48 -3.17
CA VAL A 20 -0.40 -1.77 -4.43
C VAL A 20 0.04 -0.32 -4.37
N TYR A 21 1.02 0.03 -5.20
CA TYR A 21 1.47 1.41 -5.40
C TYR A 21 0.73 2.04 -6.58
N VAL A 22 -0.06 3.08 -6.32
CA VAL A 22 -0.77 3.84 -7.35
C VAL A 22 -0.01 5.12 -7.66
N GLU A 23 0.60 5.17 -8.84
CA GLU A 23 1.27 6.35 -9.33
C GLU A 23 0.29 7.27 -10.06
N LEU A 24 0.19 8.52 -9.61
CA LEU A 24 -0.61 9.57 -10.23
C LEU A 24 0.31 10.60 -10.92
N PRO A 25 -0.19 11.43 -11.86
CA PRO A 25 0.65 12.42 -12.52
C PRO A 25 1.26 13.42 -11.52
N SER A 26 0.56 13.69 -10.42
CA SER A 26 1.03 14.54 -9.33
C SER A 26 2.14 13.92 -8.46
N THR A 27 2.28 12.59 -8.45
CA THR A 27 3.25 11.87 -7.61
C THR A 27 4.37 11.20 -8.39
N ARG A 28 4.33 11.25 -9.74
CA ARG A 28 5.28 10.59 -10.65
C ARG A 28 6.75 10.99 -10.45
N ASN A 29 7.01 12.19 -9.94
CA ASN A 29 8.38 12.70 -9.75
C ASN A 29 8.89 12.55 -8.31
N ILE A 30 8.16 11.85 -7.44
CA ILE A 30 8.63 11.57 -6.08
C ILE A 30 9.62 10.42 -6.17
N HIS A 31 10.90 10.77 -6.13
CA HIS A 31 11.98 9.80 -6.06
C HIS A 31 11.79 8.90 -4.84
N ASN A 32 12.07 7.60 -4.98
CA ASN A 32 12.05 6.59 -3.92
C ASN A 32 10.69 6.32 -3.25
N ALA A 33 9.60 6.96 -3.68
CA ALA A 33 8.27 6.77 -3.07
C ALA A 33 7.86 5.29 -2.96
N LYS A 34 8.16 4.48 -3.99
CA LYS A 34 7.86 3.05 -4.01
C LYS A 34 8.71 2.24 -3.01
N SER A 35 10.00 2.54 -2.91
CA SER A 35 10.89 1.83 -1.98
C SER A 35 10.58 2.20 -0.53
N GLU A 36 10.37 3.48 -0.25
CA GLU A 36 9.96 3.95 1.08
C GLU A 36 8.63 3.34 1.51
N PHE A 37 7.65 3.29 0.60
CA PHE A 37 6.36 2.65 0.91
C PHE A 37 6.51 1.16 1.25
N ARG A 38 7.40 0.46 0.55
CA ARG A 38 7.70 -0.95 0.85
C ARG A 38 8.37 -1.09 2.22
N GLU A 39 9.38 -0.27 2.51
CA GLU A 39 10.08 -0.30 3.80
C GLU A 39 9.14 -0.04 4.98
N LEU A 40 8.18 0.88 4.82
CA LEU A 40 7.14 1.14 5.82
C LEU A 40 6.21 -0.07 6.01
N ALA A 41 5.80 -0.72 4.93
CA ALA A 41 4.96 -1.91 4.99
C ALA A 41 5.68 -3.09 5.69
N GLU A 42 6.95 -3.33 5.34
CA GLU A 42 7.79 -4.36 5.98
C GLU A 42 8.03 -4.05 7.47
N SER A 43 8.32 -2.79 7.79
CA SER A 43 8.51 -2.33 9.18
C SER A 43 7.23 -2.42 10.02
N SER A 44 6.07 -2.43 9.38
CA SER A 44 4.77 -2.62 10.04
C SER A 44 4.48 -4.09 10.34
N GLY A 45 5.32 -5.02 9.90
CA GLY A 45 5.17 -6.46 10.14
C GLY A 45 4.30 -7.19 9.12
N LEU A 46 4.04 -6.57 7.96
CA LEU A 46 3.27 -7.17 6.87
C LEU A 46 4.13 -8.18 6.08
N ASP A 47 3.55 -9.34 5.75
CA ASP A 47 4.18 -10.31 4.86
C ASP A 47 3.84 -9.98 3.40
N ILE A 48 4.66 -9.17 2.75
CA ILE A 48 4.42 -8.71 1.38
C ILE A 48 4.67 -9.85 0.39
N VAL A 49 3.59 -10.44 -0.11
CA VAL A 49 3.63 -11.53 -1.10
C VAL A 49 3.98 -11.00 -2.49
N GLU A 50 3.43 -9.82 -2.84
CA GLU A 50 3.67 -9.19 -4.13
C GLU A 50 3.49 -7.67 -4.03
N ALA A 51 4.25 -6.92 -4.83
CA ALA A 51 4.13 -5.48 -4.93
C ALA A 51 3.77 -5.07 -6.36
N ILE A 52 2.55 -4.55 -6.52
CA ILE A 52 1.97 -4.19 -7.82
C ILE A 52 2.06 -2.67 -8.00
N GLN A 53 2.56 -2.24 -9.16
CA GLN A 53 2.54 -0.83 -9.54
C GLN A 53 1.43 -0.56 -10.56
N VAL A 54 0.61 0.44 -10.29
CA VAL A 54 -0.49 0.86 -11.16
C VAL A 54 -0.34 2.33 -11.49
N ASN A 55 -0.20 2.66 -12.77
CA ASN A 55 -0.13 4.04 -13.22
C ASN A 55 -1.53 4.51 -13.59
N ARG A 56 -1.98 5.63 -13.01
CA ARG A 56 -3.29 6.23 -13.27
C ARG A 56 -3.17 7.70 -13.60
N ASN A 57 -4.10 8.18 -14.42
CA ASN A 57 -4.23 9.62 -14.72
C ASN A 57 -5.13 10.34 -13.72
N SER A 58 -6.03 9.61 -13.04
CA SER A 58 -6.91 10.11 -11.99
C SER A 58 -7.38 8.98 -11.08
N ALA A 59 -7.73 9.31 -9.83
CA ALA A 59 -8.36 8.40 -8.89
C ALA A 59 -9.88 8.53 -8.97
N LYS A 60 -10.59 7.44 -9.27
CA LYS A 60 -12.04 7.35 -9.03
C LYS A 60 -12.25 6.78 -7.62
N ALA A 61 -13.08 7.43 -6.83
CA ALA A 61 -13.21 7.19 -5.39
C ALA A 61 -13.60 5.75 -5.01
N GLN A 62 -14.26 4.99 -5.90
CA GLN A 62 -14.77 3.66 -5.56
C GLN A 62 -13.68 2.59 -5.44
N TYR A 63 -12.59 2.67 -6.22
CA TYR A 63 -11.62 1.57 -6.28
C TYR A 63 -10.16 1.99 -6.35
N TYR A 64 -9.83 3.29 -6.35
CA TYR A 64 -8.46 3.87 -6.37
C TYR A 64 -7.43 3.23 -7.34
N ILE A 65 -7.04 1.97 -7.16
CA ILE A 65 -6.35 1.04 -8.09
C ILE A 65 -7.18 0.73 -9.36
N GLY A 66 -8.51 0.88 -9.26
CA GLY A 66 -9.58 0.75 -10.24
C GLY A 66 -9.80 -0.60 -10.92
N THR A 67 -10.94 -0.74 -11.60
CA THR A 67 -11.64 -2.02 -11.79
C THR A 67 -10.81 -3.12 -12.45
N GLY A 68 -10.09 -2.83 -13.54
CA GLY A 68 -9.29 -3.85 -14.21
C GLY A 68 -8.16 -4.47 -13.36
N LYS A 69 -7.70 -3.79 -12.30
CA LYS A 69 -6.72 -4.31 -11.34
C LYS A 69 -7.37 -4.89 -10.07
N VAL A 70 -8.67 -4.73 -9.92
CA VAL A 70 -9.46 -5.38 -8.87
C VAL A 70 -9.90 -6.76 -9.33
N ASP A 71 -10.17 -6.92 -10.62
CA ASP A 71 -10.70 -8.15 -11.22
C ASP A 71 -9.59 -9.18 -11.59
N GLU A 72 -8.32 -8.75 -11.67
CA GLU A 72 -7.14 -9.56 -12.01
C GLU A 72 -6.53 -10.22 -10.76
#